data_AF-A0A1Z9DTH9-F1
#
_entry.id   AF-A0A1Z9DTH9-F1
#
_cell.length_a   1.000
_cell.length_b   1.000
_cell.length_c   1.000
_cell.angle_alpha   90.00
_cell.angle_beta   90.00
_cell.angle_gamma   90.00
#
_symmetry.space_group_name_H-M   'P 1'
#
loop_
_entity.id
_entity.type
_entity.pdbx_description
1 polymer ?
#
loop_
_entity_poly.entity_id
_entity_poly.type
_entity_poly.pdbx_seq_one_letter_code
_entity_poly.pdbx_strand_id
1 'polypeptide(L)'
;MINYKAIQRAKRNELFLRGPVQFGWVRQNIPDPTSRLILVAEGFMGMSKPPASEVTLTGKLWNCAGIESADQRSRVLKKIDQRCEDYWVERRPGRTTVLHKRVNSKLIATR
;
A
#
# COMPACT_ATOMS: atom_id res chain seq x y z
N MET A 1 -6.38 4.66 -31.08
CA MET A 1 -5.60 5.39 -30.06
C MET A 1 -5.31 4.44 -28.90
N ILE A 2 -4.05 4.06 -28.67
CA ILE A 2 -3.69 3.10 -27.62
C ILE A 2 -3.86 3.75 -26.24
N ASN A 3 -4.72 3.18 -25.39
CA ASN A 3 -4.92 3.68 -24.03
C ASN A 3 -3.82 3.17 -23.09
N TYR A 4 -2.66 3.85 -23.11
CA TYR A 4 -1.50 3.50 -22.28
C TYR A 4 -1.82 3.43 -20.78
N LYS A 5 -2.75 4.25 -20.27
CA LYS A 5 -3.18 4.19 -18.86
C LYS A 5 -3.90 2.87 -18.55
N ALA A 6 -4.77 2.40 -19.43
CA ALA A 6 -5.47 1.13 -19.27
C ALA A 6 -4.50 -0.07 -19.31
N ILE A 7 -3.51 -0.04 -20.22
CA ILE A 7 -2.49 -1.10 -20.32
C ILE A 7 -1.63 -1.16 -19.04
N GLN A 8 -1.19 0.00 -18.54
CA GLN A 8 -0.42 0.06 -17.30
C GLN A 8 -1.23 -0.40 -16.09
N ARG A 9 -2.54 -0.16 -16.09
CA ARG A 9 -3.45 -0.62 -15.05
C ARG A 9 -3.66 -2.14 -15.09
N ALA A 10 -3.81 -2.73 -16.28
CA ALA A 10 -3.89 -4.18 -16.44
C ALA A 10 -2.65 -4.88 -15.87
N LYS A 11 -1.44 -4.42 -16.23
CA LYS A 11 -0.18 -4.94 -15.68
C LYS A 11 -0.06 -4.83 -14.16
N ARG A 12 -0.61 -3.76 -13.57
CA ARG A 12 -0.58 -3.56 -12.11
C ARG A 12 -1.59 -4.42 -11.37
N ASN A 13 -2.72 -4.74 -12.00
CA ASN A 13 -3.72 -5.63 -11.42
C ASN A 13 -3.14 -7.03 -11.20
N GLU A 14 -2.21 -7.48 -12.05
CA GLU A 14 -1.56 -8.80 -11.97
C GLU A 14 -0.52 -8.91 -10.85
N LEU A 15 -0.08 -7.80 -10.26
CA LEU A 15 0.81 -7.82 -9.09
C LEU A 15 0.09 -8.43 -7.89
N PHE A 16 0.80 -9.15 -7.01
CA PHE A 16 0.21 -9.94 -5.92
C PHE A 16 0.92 -9.72 -4.59
N LEU A 17 0.21 -9.85 -3.47
CA LEU A 17 0.76 -9.59 -2.13
C LEU A 17 1.85 -10.61 -1.69
N ARG A 18 1.49 -11.90 -1.72
CA ARG A 18 2.27 -13.10 -1.36
C ARG A 18 1.37 -14.32 -1.61
N GLY A 19 1.30 -14.82 -2.84
CA GLY A 19 0.39 -15.93 -3.22
C GLY A 19 -0.64 -15.54 -4.30
N PRO A 20 -1.80 -16.23 -4.42
CA PRO A 20 -2.73 -16.07 -5.53
C PRO A 20 -3.56 -14.77 -5.49
N VAL A 21 -3.43 -13.95 -4.44
CA VAL A 21 -4.22 -12.73 -4.27
C VAL A 21 -3.58 -11.57 -5.02
N GLN A 22 -4.19 -11.25 -6.16
CA GLN A 22 -3.83 -10.13 -7.03
C GLN A 22 -4.34 -8.78 -6.49
N PHE A 23 -3.62 -7.69 -6.76
CA PHE A 23 -4.05 -6.33 -6.42
C PHE A 23 -5.32 -5.93 -7.17
N GLY A 24 -5.55 -6.48 -8.37
CA GLY A 24 -6.82 -6.35 -9.08
C GLY A 24 -8.01 -6.88 -8.27
N TRP A 25 -7.85 -8.06 -7.66
CA TRP A 25 -8.85 -8.66 -6.79
C TRP A 25 -9.07 -7.83 -5.52
N VAL A 26 -7.99 -7.38 -4.87
CA VAL A 26 -8.04 -6.48 -3.70
C VAL A 26 -8.84 -5.22 -4.01
N ARG A 27 -8.61 -4.61 -5.18
CA ARG A 27 -9.34 -3.43 -5.62
C ARG A 27 -10.84 -3.68 -5.81
N GLN A 28 -11.21 -4.83 -6.34
CA GLN A 28 -12.61 -5.18 -6.63
C GLN A 28 -13.40 -5.60 -5.38
N ASN A 29 -12.75 -6.28 -4.44
CA ASN A 29 -13.44 -6.97 -3.34
C ASN A 29 -13.32 -6.26 -1.99
N ILE A 30 -12.35 -5.37 -1.81
CA ILE A 30 -12.18 -4.63 -0.54
C ILE A 30 -12.71 -3.21 -0.71
N PRO A 31 -13.84 -2.85 -0.09
CA PRO A 31 -14.48 -1.55 -0.31
C PRO A 31 -13.67 -0.40 0.30
N ASP A 32 -13.07 -0.62 1.48
CA ASP A 32 -12.36 0.43 2.21
C ASP A 32 -10.99 0.77 1.56
N PRO A 33 -10.76 2.02 1.14
CA PRO A 33 -9.50 2.41 0.52
C PRO A 33 -8.28 2.30 1.46
N THR A 34 -8.46 2.53 2.76
CA THR A 34 -7.37 2.42 3.74
C THR A 34 -6.92 0.97 3.90
N SER A 35 -7.87 0.03 4.07
CA SER A 35 -7.57 -1.40 4.08
C SER A 35 -6.86 -1.85 2.79
N ARG A 36 -7.31 -1.39 1.62
CA ARG A 36 -6.64 -1.68 0.34
C ARG A 36 -5.19 -1.19 0.33
N LEU A 37 -4.94 0.04 0.79
CA LEU A 37 -3.59 0.59 0.81
C LEU A 37 -2.66 -0.21 1.71
N ILE A 38 -3.12 -0.55 2.92
CA ILE A 38 -2.33 -1.31 3.90
C ILE A 38 -1.94 -2.67 3.32
N LEU A 39 -2.89 -3.42 2.75
CA LEU A 39 -2.61 -4.72 2.14
C LEU A 39 -1.61 -4.60 0.99
N VAL A 40 -1.83 -3.66 0.07
CA VAL A 40 -0.87 -3.45 -1.02
C VAL A 40 0.52 -3.12 -0.44
N ALA A 41 0.61 -2.24 0.54
CA ALA A 41 1.86 -1.85 1.17
C ALA A 41 2.58 -3.04 1.83
N GLU A 42 1.87 -3.89 2.58
CA GLU A 42 2.42 -5.11 3.17
C GLU A 42 2.95 -6.07 2.11
N GLY A 43 2.27 -6.19 0.96
CA GLY A 43 2.77 -6.95 -0.18
C GLY A 43 4.14 -6.45 -0.65
N PHE A 44 4.28 -5.14 -0.87
CA PHE A 44 5.56 -4.55 -1.27
C PHE A 44 6.65 -4.71 -0.21
N MET A 45 6.32 -4.50 1.06
CA MET A 45 7.23 -4.73 2.19
C MET A 45 7.70 -6.20 2.28
N GLY A 46 6.80 -7.16 2.01
CA GLY A 46 7.10 -8.59 2.05
C GLY A 46 7.89 -9.11 0.84
N MET A 47 7.93 -8.36 -0.27
CA MET A 47 8.72 -8.66 -1.47
C MET A 47 10.18 -8.22 -1.37
N SER A 48 10.51 -7.25 -0.51
CA SER A 48 11.90 -6.83 -0.33
C SER A 48 12.71 -7.95 0.32
N LYS A 49 14.01 -7.99 0.00
CA LYS A 49 14.98 -8.92 0.61
C LYS A 49 16.11 -8.10 1.23
N PRO A 50 16.16 -7.95 2.57
CA PRO A 50 15.24 -8.50 3.58
C PRO A 50 13.84 -7.84 3.57
N PRO A 51 12.81 -8.47 4.18
CA PRO A 51 11.51 -7.84 4.35
C PRO A 51 11.62 -6.49 5.07
N ALA A 52 10.94 -5.49 4.55
CA ALA A 52 10.96 -4.14 5.09
C ALA A 52 9.82 -3.93 6.11
N SER A 53 10.01 -2.99 7.02
CA SER A 53 8.97 -2.48 7.91
C SER A 53 8.33 -1.19 7.40
N GLU A 54 8.79 -0.67 6.25
CA GLU A 54 8.33 0.59 5.69
C GLU A 54 8.27 0.53 4.16
N VAL A 55 7.43 1.38 3.57
CA VAL A 55 7.36 1.51 2.12
C VAL A 55 7.00 2.93 1.70
N THR A 56 7.70 3.42 0.69
CA THR A 56 7.39 4.70 0.06
C THR A 56 6.08 4.60 -0.74
N LEU A 57 5.14 5.51 -0.46
CA LEU A 57 3.84 5.60 -1.11
C LEU A 57 3.95 6.25 -2.50
N THR A 58 4.58 5.52 -3.42
CA THR A 58 4.76 5.93 -4.82
C THR A 58 3.45 5.92 -5.59
N GLY A 59 3.42 6.59 -6.75
CA GLY A 59 2.28 6.53 -7.67
C GLY A 59 1.91 5.10 -8.07
N LYS A 60 2.86 4.16 -8.15
CA LYS A 60 2.58 2.73 -8.41
C LYS A 60 1.73 2.13 -7.29
N LEU A 61 2.09 2.37 -6.03
CA LEU A 61 1.42 1.80 -4.85
C LEU A 61 -0.01 2.34 -4.71
N TRP A 62 -0.20 3.65 -4.87
CA TRP A 62 -1.53 4.27 -4.91
C TRP A 62 -2.43 3.68 -5.98
N ASN A 63 -1.88 3.47 -7.19
CA ASN A 63 -2.64 2.90 -8.30
C ASN A 63 -3.02 1.42 -8.06
N CYS A 64 -2.14 0.64 -7.42
CA CYS A 64 -2.44 -0.75 -7.04
C CYS A 64 -3.56 -0.82 -5.99
N ALA A 65 -3.61 0.14 -5.06
CA ALA A 65 -4.70 0.27 -4.09
C ALA A 65 -5.99 0.88 -4.68
N GLY A 66 -5.97 1.31 -5.95
CA GLY A 66 -7.09 1.96 -6.61
C GLY A 66 -7.43 3.36 -6.08
N ILE A 67 -6.42 4.09 -5.59
CA ILE A 67 -6.55 5.43 -5.00
C ILE A 67 -5.92 6.44 -5.96
N GLU A 68 -6.75 7.21 -6.66
CA GLU A 68 -6.31 7.99 -7.82
C GLU A 68 -6.22 9.49 -7.49
N SER A 69 -7.14 10.03 -6.69
CA SER A 69 -7.21 11.47 -6.39
C SER A 69 -6.40 11.87 -5.15
N ALA A 70 -5.87 13.10 -5.16
CA ALA A 70 -5.14 13.66 -4.02
C ALA A 70 -6.01 13.73 -2.76
N ASP A 71 -7.29 14.05 -2.91
CA ASP A 71 -8.27 14.11 -1.84
C ASP A 71 -8.50 12.74 -1.17
N GLN A 72 -8.65 11.67 -1.97
CA GLN A 72 -8.71 10.31 -1.43
C GLN A 72 -7.43 9.93 -0.68
N ARG A 73 -6.24 10.28 -1.21
CA ARG A 73 -4.97 10.03 -0.53
C ARG A 73 -4.93 10.72 0.83
N SER A 74 -5.28 12.00 0.89
CA SER A 74 -5.33 12.77 2.14
C SER A 74 -6.26 12.14 3.18
N ARG A 75 -7.46 11.70 2.77
CA ARG A 75 -8.39 11.00 3.68
C ARG A 75 -7.85 9.67 4.17
N VAL A 76 -7.24 8.88 3.28
CA VAL A 76 -6.65 7.59 3.64
C VAL A 76 -5.51 7.76 4.64
N LEU A 77 -4.59 8.70 4.39
CA LEU A 77 -3.49 8.99 5.31
C LEU A 77 -4.00 9.47 6.67
N LYS A 78 -5.00 10.36 6.69
CA LYS A 78 -5.63 10.81 7.93
C LYS A 78 -6.29 9.65 8.69
N LYS A 79 -6.97 8.73 7.98
CA LYS A 79 -7.60 7.55 8.60
C LYS A 79 -6.57 6.60 9.20
N ILE A 80 -5.40 6.42 8.55
CA ILE A 80 -4.30 5.61 9.08
C ILE A 80 -3.83 6.18 10.42
N ASP A 81 -3.47 7.47 10.45
CA ASP A 81 -2.98 8.12 11.67
C ASP A 81 -3.99 8.07 12.83
N GLN A 82 -5.30 8.06 12.51
CA GLN A 82 -6.36 8.10 13.52
C GLN A 82 -6.85 6.73 13.99
N ARG A 83 -6.75 5.68 13.16
CA ARG A 83 -7.48 4.42 13.39
C ARG A 83 -6.64 3.15 13.22
N CYS A 84 -5.42 3.24 12.74
CA CYS A 84 -4.59 2.08 12.44
C CYS A 84 -3.38 2.05 13.38
N GLU A 85 -3.53 1.47 14.57
CA GLU A 85 -2.51 1.51 15.63
C GLU A 85 -1.17 0.91 15.21
N ASP A 86 -1.20 -0.16 14.41
CA ASP A 86 0.00 -0.84 13.89
C ASP A 86 0.71 -0.07 12.77
N TYR A 87 0.19 1.06 12.33
CA TYR A 87 0.71 1.82 11.20
C TYR A 87 0.85 3.30 11.53
N TRP A 88 1.80 3.96 10.87
CA TRP A 88 1.91 5.42 10.94
C TRP A 88 2.47 6.01 9.66
N VAL A 89 2.15 7.28 9.41
CA VAL A 89 2.49 7.98 8.17
C VAL A 89 3.60 9.00 8.40
N GLU A 90 4.73 8.83 7.71
CA GLU A 90 5.79 9.82 7.67
C GLU A 90 5.59 10.78 6.48
N ARG A 91 5.33 12.05 6.79
CA ARG A 91 5.20 13.11 5.79
C ARG A 91 6.54 13.81 5.63
N ARG A 92 7.17 13.64 4.47
CA ARG A 92 8.47 14.24 4.13
C ARG A 92 8.26 15.46 3.22
N PRO A 93 8.58 16.70 3.65
CA PRO A 93 8.41 17.90 2.81
C PRO A 93 9.14 17.76 1.46
N GLY A 94 8.44 18.04 0.36
CA GLY A 94 9.00 17.92 -1.00
C GLY A 94 9.31 16.48 -1.45
N ARG A 95 8.93 15.46 -0.67
CA ARG A 95 9.20 14.05 -0.96
C ARG A 95 7.93 13.21 -0.81
N THR A 96 7.98 11.99 -1.30
CA THR A 96 6.88 11.03 -1.16
C THR A 96 6.73 10.58 0.29
N THR A 97 5.48 10.53 0.75
CA THR A 97 5.09 9.98 2.04
C THR A 97 5.53 8.53 2.19
N VAL A 98 5.94 8.14 3.39
CA VAL A 98 6.30 6.75 3.73
C VAL A 98 5.28 6.19 4.71
N LEU A 99 4.83 4.98 4.47
CA LEU A 99 4.02 4.22 5.40
C LEU A 99 4.92 3.27 6.18
N HIS A 100 4.82 3.35 7.50
CA HIS A 100 5.55 2.51 8.42
C HIS A 100 4.61 1.51 9.07
N LYS A 101 5.08 0.27 9.20
CA LYS A 101 4.48 -0.76 10.04
C LYS A 101 5.23 -0.80 11.35
N ARG A 102 4.52 -0.67 12.48
CA ARG A 102 5.11 -0.83 13.80
C ARG A 102 5.63 -2.26 13.91
N VAL A 103 6.92 -2.40 14.20
CA VAL A 103 7.51 -3.70 14.46
C VAL A 103 7.06 -4.11 15.86
N ASN A 104 6.18 -5.10 15.94
CA ASN A 104 5.78 -5.66 17.23
C ASN A 104 6.98 -6.43 17.80
N SER A 105 7.63 -5.87 18.83
CA SER A 105 8.80 -6.44 19.49
C SER A 105 8.54 -7.83 20.08
N LYS A 106 7.28 -8.25 20.23
CA LYS A 106 6.89 -9.58 20.70
C LYS A 106 7.16 -10.72 19.70
N LEU A 107 7.33 -10.42 18.40
CA LEU A 107 7.60 -11.44 17.37
C LEU A 107 9.09 -11.74 17.14
N ILE A 108 9.99 -10.96 17.75
CA ILE A 108 11.46 -11.15 17.61
C ILE A 108 11.99 -12.09 18.70
N ALA A 109 11.24 -12.32 19.78
CA ALA A 109 11.67 -13.13 20.93
C ALA A 109 11.39 -14.64 20.81
N THR A 110 11.19 -15.18 19.60
CA THR A 110 10.93 -16.63 19.42
C THR A 110 11.81 -17.24 18.32
N ARG A 111 13.10 -16.92 18.35
CA ARG A 111 14.13 -17.67 17.61
C ARG A 111 15.17 -18.22 18.56
#